data_AF-A5DBJ5-F1
#
_entry.id   AF-A5DBJ5-F1
#
_cell.length_a   1.000
_cell.length_b   1.000
_cell.length_c   1.000
_cell.angle_alpha   90.00
_cell.angle_beta   90.00
_cell.angle_gamma   90.00
#
_symmetry.space_group_name_H-M   'P 1'
#
loop_
_entity.id
_entity.type
_entity.pdbx_description
1 polymer ?
#
loop_
_entity_poly.entity_id
_entity_poly.type
_entity_poly.pdbx_seq_one_letter_code
_entity_poly.pdbx_strand_id
1 'polypeptide(L)'
;MQKSSKFGIRVTGDKMDSESAIIISNHASLLDHVVLAHLAQHETDETMAKPRVSFFTWFSLWTLPSTRAIRNMAKSDENWELSSNAGVHIFKSVLNSSVNDWIVIFPEVNIFNSESKSRQDYLGNKYFLPKLQHLLYPRTQSVFSLSSALSGDYKFNKMYNVTICYFARNEDSTVSLINPTLLDLFAAKSETLVVVHVKQHLIKKLKYKRPRLERWLEKVWLEKDAVVQASVDSKLTLPG
;
A
#
# COMPACT_ATOMS: atom_id res chain seq x y z
N MET A 1 1.63 16.26 -32.98
CA MET A 1 1.76 16.69 -31.57
C MET A 1 1.42 15.51 -30.67
N GLN A 2 2.43 14.79 -30.17
CA GLN A 2 2.23 13.76 -29.14
C GLN A 2 1.82 14.48 -27.84
N LYS A 3 0.62 14.19 -27.32
CA LYS A 3 0.25 14.57 -25.96
C LYS A 3 1.18 13.81 -25.02
N SER A 4 2.19 14.48 -24.46
CA SER A 4 2.95 13.92 -23.36
C SER A 4 1.96 13.62 -22.23
N SER A 5 1.93 12.38 -21.77
CA SER A 5 1.08 11.97 -20.65
C SER A 5 1.50 12.75 -19.42
N LYS A 6 0.59 13.57 -18.85
CA LYS A 6 0.83 14.29 -17.58
C LYS A 6 0.95 13.35 -16.36
N PHE A 7 0.88 12.04 -16.57
CA PHE A 7 0.94 11.03 -15.54
C PHE A 7 1.85 9.87 -15.97
N GLY A 8 2.90 9.60 -15.19
CA GLY A 8 3.81 8.48 -15.42
C GLY A 8 3.87 7.58 -14.20
N ILE A 9 3.98 6.27 -14.41
CA ILE A 9 4.25 5.29 -13.36
C ILE A 9 5.62 4.67 -13.65
N ARG A 10 6.50 4.67 -12.66
CA ARG A 10 7.81 4.03 -12.71
C ARG A 10 7.89 2.98 -11.62
N VAL A 11 8.01 1.71 -12.04
CA VAL A 11 8.13 0.57 -11.13
C VAL A 11 9.60 0.17 -11.01
N THR A 12 10.03 -0.13 -9.79
CA THR A 12 11.41 -0.53 -9.46
C THR A 12 11.39 -1.69 -8.45
N GLY A 13 12.49 -2.43 -8.37
CA GLY A 13 12.65 -3.54 -7.42
C GLY A 13 12.34 -4.90 -8.03
N ASP A 14 11.71 -5.77 -7.25
CA ASP A 14 11.43 -7.16 -7.64
C ASP A 14 10.24 -7.25 -8.61
N LYS A 15 10.27 -8.25 -9.50
CA LYS A 15 9.16 -8.54 -10.43
C LYS A 15 7.94 -9.08 -9.68
N MET A 16 6.75 -8.79 -10.20
CA MET A 16 5.48 -9.27 -9.66
C MET A 16 4.89 -10.36 -10.55
N ASP A 17 4.42 -11.45 -9.94
CA ASP A 17 3.80 -12.56 -10.65
C ASP A 17 2.27 -12.53 -10.53
N SER A 18 1.57 -13.14 -11.49
CA SER A 18 0.10 -13.24 -11.51
C SER A 18 -0.50 -14.20 -10.45
N GLU A 19 0.34 -14.82 -9.60
CA GLU A 19 -0.10 -15.71 -8.53
C GLU A 19 -0.79 -14.95 -7.38
N SER A 20 -1.54 -15.68 -6.56
CA SER A 20 -2.19 -15.10 -5.39
C SER A 20 -1.17 -14.64 -4.35
N ALA A 21 -1.28 -13.39 -3.91
CA ALA A 21 -0.28 -12.77 -3.06
C ALA A 21 -0.90 -11.78 -2.09
N ILE A 22 -0.17 -11.52 -1.00
CA ILE A 22 -0.51 -10.47 -0.04
C ILE A 22 0.31 -9.24 -0.39
N ILE A 23 -0.34 -8.08 -0.53
CA ILE A 23 0.33 -6.82 -0.76
C ILE A 23 0.24 -5.97 0.49
N ILE A 24 1.40 -5.54 0.99
CA ILE A 24 1.51 -4.59 2.09
C ILE A 24 2.04 -3.27 1.53
N SER A 25 1.24 -2.20 1.64
CA SER A 25 1.60 -0.89 1.12
C SER A 25 1.53 0.21 2.18
N ASN A 26 2.33 1.27 2.00
CA ASN A 26 2.05 2.55 2.65
C ASN A 26 0.79 3.18 2.04
N HIS A 27 0.19 4.15 2.74
CA HIS A 27 -1.03 4.81 2.28
C HIS A 27 -0.82 6.32 2.11
N ALA A 28 -0.37 6.71 0.92
CA ALA A 28 -0.08 8.11 0.59
C ALA A 28 -1.27 8.85 -0.01
N SER A 29 -2.17 8.15 -0.72
CA SER A 29 -3.32 8.77 -1.38
C SER A 29 -4.45 7.76 -1.64
N LEU A 30 -5.66 8.26 -1.88
CA LEU A 30 -6.73 7.45 -2.46
C LEU A 30 -6.34 6.84 -3.82
N LEU A 31 -5.41 7.47 -4.55
CA LEU A 31 -4.85 6.96 -5.81
C LEU A 31 -4.12 5.63 -5.65
N ASP A 32 -3.69 5.26 -4.44
CA ASP A 32 -2.99 4.00 -4.20
C ASP A 32 -3.81 2.80 -4.69
N HIS A 33 -5.14 2.88 -4.56
CA HIS A 33 -6.06 1.85 -5.05
C HIS A 33 -6.00 1.70 -6.57
N VAL A 34 -5.90 2.81 -7.30
CA VAL A 34 -5.81 2.83 -8.77
C VAL A 34 -4.43 2.36 -9.21
N VAL A 35 -3.37 2.82 -8.54
CA VAL A 35 -2.00 2.40 -8.81
C VAL A 35 -1.84 0.89 -8.63
N LEU A 36 -2.32 0.33 -7.52
CA LEU A 36 -2.24 -1.11 -7.25
C LEU A 36 -3.07 -1.94 -8.25
N ALA A 37 -4.24 -1.45 -8.67
CA ALA A 37 -5.01 -2.07 -9.74
C ALA A 37 -4.24 -2.02 -11.09
N HIS A 38 -3.58 -0.91 -11.39
CA HIS A 38 -2.74 -0.78 -12.59
C HIS A 38 -1.55 -1.75 -12.57
N LEU A 39 -0.85 -1.88 -11.44
CA LEU A 39 0.26 -2.84 -11.29
C LEU A 39 -0.20 -4.28 -11.57
N ALA A 40 -1.38 -4.67 -11.08
CA ALA A 40 -1.93 -6.00 -11.33
C ALA A 40 -2.19 -6.27 -12.82
N GLN A 41 -2.54 -5.25 -13.60
CA GLN A 41 -2.81 -5.38 -15.03
C GLN A 41 -1.54 -5.33 -15.89
N HIS A 42 -0.56 -4.51 -15.50
CA HIS A 42 0.58 -4.16 -16.36
C HIS A 42 1.93 -4.74 -15.93
N GLU A 43 2.13 -5.02 -14.65
CA GLU A 43 3.42 -5.51 -14.12
C GLU A 43 3.44 -7.03 -13.89
N THR A 44 2.34 -7.70 -14.22
CA THR A 44 2.20 -9.15 -14.15
C THR A 44 2.42 -9.77 -15.53
N ASP A 45 2.85 -11.04 -15.56
CA ASP A 45 3.08 -11.77 -16.81
C ASP A 45 1.83 -11.72 -17.72
N GLU A 46 2.02 -11.37 -18.99
CA GLU A 46 0.94 -11.27 -19.99
C GLU A 46 0.35 -12.64 -20.33
N THR A 47 1.11 -13.71 -20.13
CA THR A 47 0.71 -15.07 -20.47
C THR A 47 -0.24 -15.70 -19.44
N MET A 48 -0.32 -15.12 -18.24
CA MET A 48 -1.15 -15.62 -17.15
C MET A 48 -2.38 -14.74 -16.91
N ALA A 49 -3.46 -15.37 -16.43
CA ALA A 49 -4.67 -14.65 -16.03
C ALA A 49 -4.33 -13.58 -14.97
N LYS A 50 -4.76 -12.34 -15.22
CA LYS A 50 -4.49 -11.20 -14.34
C LYS A 50 -5.16 -11.40 -12.98
N PRO A 51 -4.45 -11.14 -11.86
CA PRO A 51 -5.00 -11.33 -10.53
C PRO A 51 -6.07 -10.28 -10.23
N ARG A 52 -7.11 -10.68 -9.49
CA ARG A 52 -8.11 -9.76 -8.96
C ARG A 52 -7.55 -9.04 -7.74
N VAL A 53 -7.55 -7.71 -7.76
CA VAL A 53 -7.11 -6.90 -6.62
C VAL A 53 -8.26 -6.70 -5.64
N SER A 54 -8.08 -7.18 -4.42
CA SER A 54 -9.03 -7.03 -3.32
C SER A 54 -8.40 -6.24 -2.19
N PHE A 55 -9.04 -5.15 -1.78
CA PHE A 55 -8.57 -4.33 -0.68
C PHE A 55 -9.22 -4.79 0.62
N PHE A 56 -8.40 -5.07 1.63
CA PHE A 56 -8.88 -5.42 2.95
C PHE A 56 -8.81 -4.19 3.85
N THR A 57 -9.98 -3.57 4.03
CA THR A 57 -10.23 -2.44 4.94
C THR A 57 -11.57 -2.67 5.64
N TRP A 58 -11.72 -2.21 6.88
CA TRP A 58 -12.99 -2.32 7.63
C TRP A 58 -13.63 -3.72 7.66
N PHE A 59 -12.82 -4.78 7.80
CA PHE A 59 -13.33 -6.17 7.81
C PHE A 59 -14.13 -6.56 6.57
N SER A 60 -13.81 -5.98 5.43
CA SER A 60 -14.47 -6.31 4.17
C SER A 60 -13.43 -6.32 3.04
N LEU A 61 -13.63 -7.22 2.09
CA LEU A 61 -12.83 -7.31 0.87
C LEU A 61 -13.61 -6.63 -0.25
N TRP A 62 -13.01 -5.61 -0.85
CA TRP A 62 -13.63 -4.88 -1.96
C TRP A 62 -12.74 -4.91 -3.19
N THR A 63 -13.33 -5.20 -4.34
CA THR A 63 -12.68 -5.09 -5.65
C THR A 63 -13.07 -3.73 -6.25
N LEU A 64 -12.21 -2.72 -6.09
CA LEU A 64 -12.40 -1.31 -6.49
C LEU A 64 -13.55 -0.54 -5.77
N PRO A 65 -13.36 0.77 -5.48
CA PRO A 65 -14.24 1.46 -4.55
C PRO A 65 -15.52 1.97 -5.22
N SER A 66 -16.68 1.51 -4.74
CA SER A 66 -17.94 2.22 -4.97
C SER A 66 -17.90 3.62 -4.33
N THR A 67 -18.69 4.57 -4.81
CA THR A 67 -18.77 5.94 -4.24
C THR A 67 -19.07 5.94 -2.73
N ARG A 68 -19.79 4.91 -2.25
CA ARG A 68 -20.07 4.67 -0.83
C ARG A 68 -18.82 4.26 -0.04
N ALA A 69 -17.95 3.45 -0.61
CA ALA A 69 -16.68 3.04 0.01
C ALA A 69 -15.73 4.23 0.17
N ILE A 70 -15.58 5.06 -0.86
CA ILE A 70 -14.76 6.29 -0.83
C ILE A 70 -15.25 7.24 0.27
N ARG A 71 -16.57 7.44 0.39
CA ARG A 71 -17.17 8.32 1.41
C ARG A 71 -16.89 7.83 2.83
N ASN A 72 -16.91 6.52 3.06
CA ASN A 72 -16.65 5.95 4.38
C ASN A 72 -15.15 6.05 4.73
N MET A 73 -14.27 5.77 3.77
CA MET A 73 -12.82 5.93 3.94
C MET A 73 -12.42 7.38 4.29
N ALA A 74 -13.08 8.38 3.69
CA ALA A 74 -12.82 9.78 3.99
C ALA A 74 -13.30 10.25 5.38
N LYS A 75 -14.11 9.45 6.09
CA LYS A 75 -14.83 9.86 7.30
C LYS A 75 -14.54 9.02 8.55
N SER A 76 -13.84 7.90 8.46
CA SER A 76 -13.81 6.90 9.53
C SER A 76 -12.38 6.56 9.99
N ASP A 77 -12.20 6.42 11.31
CA ASP A 77 -10.92 6.13 12.01
C ASP A 77 -10.88 4.63 12.39
N GLU A 78 -9.92 3.84 11.87
CA GLU A 78 -9.91 2.36 12.00
C GLU A 78 -9.36 1.88 13.36
N ASN A 79 -10.08 2.15 14.45
CA ASN A 79 -9.85 1.47 15.72
C ASN A 79 -10.75 0.25 15.83
N TRP A 80 -10.33 -0.91 15.33
CA TRP A 80 -11.09 -2.14 15.50
C TRP A 80 -10.25 -3.40 15.72
N GLU A 81 -10.77 -4.31 16.55
CA GLU A 81 -10.21 -5.64 16.83
C GLU A 81 -11.14 -6.71 16.23
N LEU A 82 -10.57 -7.66 15.48
CA LEU A 82 -11.31 -8.72 14.78
C LEU A 82 -11.40 -9.96 15.67
N SER A 83 -12.60 -10.52 15.85
CA SER A 83 -12.76 -11.86 16.42
C SER A 83 -12.37 -12.92 15.38
N SER A 84 -11.69 -13.98 15.81
CA SER A 84 -11.11 -15.02 14.95
C SER A 84 -12.10 -15.68 13.99
N ASN A 85 -13.40 -15.72 14.34
CA ASN A 85 -14.43 -16.39 13.53
C ASN A 85 -14.92 -15.53 12.36
N ALA A 86 -14.95 -14.20 12.49
CA ALA A 86 -15.42 -13.31 11.43
C ALA A 86 -14.40 -13.22 10.28
N GLY A 87 -13.10 -13.31 10.58
CA GLY A 87 -12.04 -13.28 9.57
C GLY A 87 -12.18 -14.40 8.53
N VAL A 88 -12.46 -15.63 8.98
CA VAL A 88 -12.60 -16.79 8.08
C VAL A 88 -13.74 -16.61 7.09
N HIS A 89 -14.87 -16.03 7.50
CA HIS A 89 -16.01 -15.77 6.62
C HIS A 89 -15.70 -14.72 5.55
N ILE A 90 -14.92 -13.68 5.89
CA ILE A 90 -14.54 -12.62 4.97
C ILE A 90 -13.64 -13.17 3.86
N PHE A 91 -12.63 -13.98 4.23
CA PHE A 91 -11.68 -14.53 3.25
C PHE A 91 -12.21 -15.76 2.52
N LYS A 92 -13.33 -16.37 2.94
CA LYS A 92 -13.87 -17.59 2.33
C LYS A 92 -14.10 -17.47 0.82
N SER A 93 -14.57 -16.31 0.35
CA SER A 93 -14.78 -16.07 -1.09
C SER A 93 -13.47 -16.05 -1.89
N VAL A 94 -12.39 -15.59 -1.28
CA VAL A 94 -11.06 -15.52 -1.89
C VAL A 94 -10.33 -16.85 -1.80
N LEU A 95 -10.45 -17.54 -0.66
CA LEU A 95 -9.86 -18.87 -0.45
C LEU A 95 -10.49 -19.93 -1.36
N ASN A 96 -11.82 -19.88 -1.55
CA ASN A 96 -12.53 -20.83 -2.41
C ASN A 96 -12.54 -20.45 -3.90
N SER A 97 -11.99 -19.29 -4.28
CA SER A 97 -11.94 -18.82 -5.66
C SER A 97 -10.85 -19.55 -6.44
N SER A 98 -11.15 -19.99 -7.66
CA SER A 98 -10.16 -20.51 -8.62
C SER A 98 -9.32 -19.40 -9.28
N VAL A 99 -9.72 -18.14 -9.10
CA VAL A 99 -9.01 -16.96 -9.64
C VAL A 99 -7.89 -16.56 -8.67
N ASN A 100 -6.78 -16.09 -9.21
CA ASN A 100 -5.70 -15.52 -8.41
C ASN A 100 -6.12 -14.18 -7.80
N ASP A 101 -5.87 -14.02 -6.51
CA ASP A 101 -6.28 -12.84 -5.76
C ASP A 101 -5.06 -12.14 -5.14
N TRP A 102 -4.98 -10.83 -5.35
CA TRP A 102 -4.04 -9.96 -4.65
C TRP A 102 -4.78 -9.27 -3.51
N ILE A 103 -4.45 -9.63 -2.27
CA ILE A 103 -5.05 -9.03 -1.08
C ILE A 103 -4.18 -7.87 -0.62
N VAL A 104 -4.66 -6.64 -0.79
CA VAL A 104 -3.96 -5.43 -0.37
C VAL A 104 -4.35 -5.04 1.05
N ILE A 105 -3.35 -4.72 1.87
CA ILE A 105 -3.52 -4.08 3.17
C ILE A 105 -2.68 -2.81 3.29
N PHE A 106 -3.22 -1.84 4.02
CA PHE A 106 -2.56 -0.60 4.41
C PHE A 106 -2.40 -0.54 5.93
N PRO A 107 -1.29 -1.02 6.50
CA PRO A 107 -1.10 -1.01 7.96
C PRO A 107 -1.09 0.38 8.58
N GLU A 108 -0.81 1.44 7.81
CA GLU A 108 -0.90 2.84 8.26
C GLU A 108 -2.32 3.25 8.64
N VAL A 109 -3.32 2.54 8.09
CA VAL A 109 -4.76 2.76 8.25
C VAL A 109 -5.22 4.09 7.62
N ASN A 110 -4.64 5.19 8.08
CA ASN A 110 -4.95 6.53 7.63
C ASN A 110 -4.10 6.93 6.44
N ILE A 111 -4.64 7.76 5.56
CA ILE A 111 -3.87 8.43 4.51
C ILE A 111 -2.89 9.39 5.18
N PHE A 112 -1.63 9.34 4.77
CA PHE A 112 -0.61 10.25 5.26
C PHE A 112 -1.01 11.72 5.05
N ASN A 113 -1.00 12.50 6.13
CA ASN A 113 -1.18 13.95 6.13
C ASN A 113 -0.47 14.56 7.35
N SER A 114 -0.20 15.86 7.31
CA SER A 114 0.57 16.57 8.34
C SER A 114 -0.06 16.50 9.74
N GLU A 115 -1.40 16.50 9.83
CA GLU A 115 -2.13 16.44 11.10
C GLU A 115 -2.01 15.04 11.75
N SER A 116 -2.25 13.99 10.96
CA SER A 116 -2.12 12.60 11.38
C SER A 116 -0.67 12.27 11.73
N LYS A 117 0.28 12.81 10.98
CA LYS A 117 1.71 12.70 11.28
C LYS A 117 2.07 13.36 12.61
N SER A 118 1.63 14.60 12.82
CA SER A 118 1.89 15.34 14.08
C SER A 118 1.29 14.63 15.29
N ARG A 119 0.07 14.11 15.17
CA ARG A 119 -0.58 13.30 16.23
C ARG A 119 0.19 12.03 16.54
N GLN A 120 0.62 11.30 15.50
CA GLN A 120 1.40 10.09 15.69
C GLN A 120 2.79 10.38 16.25
N ASP A 121 3.46 11.47 15.86
CA ASP A 121 4.77 11.84 16.40
C ASP A 121 4.68 12.18 17.88
N TYR A 122 3.62 12.88 18.30
CA TYR A 122 3.36 13.12 19.72
C TYR A 122 3.22 11.81 20.51
N LEU A 123 2.44 10.85 20.02
CA LEU A 123 2.29 9.53 20.64
C LEU A 123 3.58 8.71 20.58
N GLY A 124 4.28 8.73 19.45
CA GLY A 124 5.53 8.01 19.23
C GLY A 124 6.62 8.46 20.19
N ASN A 125 6.76 9.78 20.40
CA ASN A 125 7.67 10.34 21.40
C ASN A 125 7.30 9.91 22.83
N LYS A 126 6.00 9.86 23.15
CA LYS A 126 5.51 9.41 24.46
C LYS A 126 5.81 7.94 24.75
N TYR A 127 5.77 7.09 23.72
CA TYR A 127 5.95 5.63 23.84
C TYR A 127 7.29 5.13 23.30
N PHE A 128 8.25 6.01 23.01
CA PHE A 128 9.58 5.69 22.48
C PHE A 128 9.55 4.84 21.20
N LEU A 129 8.59 5.10 20.31
CA LEU A 129 8.50 4.44 19.01
C LEU A 129 9.52 5.04 18.03
N PRO A 130 9.99 4.27 17.03
CA PRO A 130 10.84 4.79 15.98
C PRO A 130 10.20 5.95 15.22
N LYS A 131 10.99 6.99 14.95
CA LYS A 131 10.55 8.16 14.20
C LYS A 131 10.70 7.94 12.69
N LEU A 132 9.56 7.77 12.02
CA LEU A 132 9.47 7.77 10.55
C LEU A 132 9.38 9.22 10.05
N GLN A 133 9.91 9.56 8.87
CA GLN A 133 9.82 10.93 8.35
C GLN A 133 8.65 11.11 7.38
N HIS A 134 8.47 10.16 6.47
CA HIS A 134 7.55 10.25 5.33
C HIS A 134 6.34 9.35 5.46
N LEU A 135 6.30 8.49 6.48
CA LEU A 135 5.27 7.48 6.69
C LEU A 135 4.60 7.60 8.05
N LEU A 136 3.39 7.06 8.14
CA LEU A 136 2.70 6.82 9.41
C LEU A 136 3.18 5.50 10.03
N TYR A 137 3.09 5.39 11.34
CA TYR A 137 3.45 4.18 12.07
C TYR A 137 2.45 3.04 11.77
N PRO A 138 2.92 1.82 11.46
CA PRO A 138 2.04 0.73 11.06
C PRO A 138 1.29 0.12 12.25
N ARG A 139 0.01 -0.17 12.06
CA ARG A 139 -0.81 -0.94 13.00
C ARG A 139 -0.74 -2.42 12.65
N THR A 140 -0.32 -3.24 13.62
CA THR A 140 -0.12 -4.69 13.40
C THR A 140 -1.41 -5.49 13.30
N GLN A 141 -2.53 -4.96 13.76
CA GLN A 141 -3.78 -5.70 13.89
C GLN A 141 -4.29 -6.26 12.55
N SER A 142 -4.30 -5.44 11.49
CA SER A 142 -4.75 -5.87 10.16
C SER A 142 -3.85 -6.98 9.58
N VAL A 143 -2.54 -6.83 9.75
CA VAL A 143 -1.54 -7.82 9.32
C VAL A 143 -1.70 -9.13 10.08
N PHE A 144 -1.96 -9.07 11.39
CA PHE A 144 -2.16 -10.25 12.24
C PHE A 144 -3.46 -11.00 11.91
N SER A 145 -4.55 -10.27 11.70
CA SER A 145 -5.82 -10.87 11.29
C SER A 145 -5.71 -11.57 9.94
N LEU A 146 -5.02 -10.94 8.98
CA LEU A 146 -4.75 -11.55 7.68
C LEU A 146 -3.87 -12.79 7.80
N SER A 147 -2.77 -12.71 8.55
CA SER A 147 -1.87 -13.84 8.72
C SER A 147 -2.55 -15.03 9.40
N SER A 148 -3.42 -14.76 10.38
CA SER A 148 -4.22 -15.78 11.06
C SER A 148 -5.23 -16.43 10.12
N ALA A 149 -5.94 -15.65 9.31
CA ALA A 149 -6.92 -16.17 8.36
C ALA A 149 -6.29 -17.01 7.23
N LEU A 150 -5.08 -16.66 6.80
CA LEU A 150 -4.38 -17.30 5.68
C LEU A 150 -3.37 -18.38 6.11
N SER A 151 -3.17 -18.60 7.42
CA SER A 151 -2.10 -19.47 7.94
C SER A 151 -2.16 -20.93 7.46
N GLY A 152 -3.34 -21.39 7.01
CA GLY A 152 -3.57 -22.76 6.54
C GLY A 152 -3.62 -22.95 5.02
N ASP A 153 -3.57 -21.89 4.22
CA ASP A 153 -3.72 -21.99 2.76
C ASP A 153 -2.36 -21.96 2.04
N TYR A 154 -2.21 -22.78 1.00
CA TYR A 154 -1.03 -22.86 0.14
C TYR A 154 -1.12 -21.87 -1.04
N LYS A 155 -2.31 -21.36 -1.35
CA LYS A 155 -2.58 -20.39 -2.42
C LYS A 155 -1.78 -19.10 -2.25
N PHE A 156 -1.61 -18.64 -1.01
CA PHE A 156 -0.86 -17.42 -0.69
C PHE A 156 0.54 -17.77 -0.19
N ASN A 157 1.52 -17.87 -1.08
CA ASN A 157 2.93 -18.17 -0.73
C ASN A 157 3.82 -16.91 -0.70
N LYS A 158 3.42 -15.87 -1.43
CA LYS A 158 4.16 -14.64 -1.69
C LYS A 158 3.51 -13.45 -0.99
N MET A 159 4.37 -12.52 -0.59
CA MET A 159 4.00 -11.18 -0.16
C MET A 159 4.82 -10.17 -0.95
N TYR A 160 4.17 -9.12 -1.42
CA TYR A 160 4.83 -7.95 -1.97
C TYR A 160 4.74 -6.79 -0.99
N ASN A 161 5.90 -6.30 -0.59
CA ASN A 161 6.04 -5.06 0.15
C ASN A 161 6.16 -3.92 -0.87
N VAL A 162 5.09 -3.16 -1.06
CA VAL A 162 4.99 -2.13 -2.10
C VAL A 162 5.10 -0.75 -1.47
N THR A 163 6.02 0.08 -1.95
CA THR A 163 6.17 1.47 -1.51
C THR A 163 5.76 2.38 -2.65
N ILE A 164 4.77 3.24 -2.41
CA ILE A 164 4.21 4.17 -3.40
C ILE A 164 4.56 5.60 -3.00
N CYS A 165 5.15 6.35 -3.92
CA CYS A 165 5.49 7.75 -3.75
C CYS A 165 4.98 8.56 -4.94
N TYR A 166 4.35 9.71 -4.68
CA TYR A 166 3.86 10.61 -5.71
C TYR A 166 4.71 11.86 -5.76
N PHE A 167 5.06 12.27 -6.97
CA PHE A 167 5.86 13.45 -7.17
C PHE A 167 5.24 14.34 -8.22
N ALA A 168 5.14 15.64 -7.95
CA ALA A 168 4.71 16.62 -8.92
C ALA A 168 5.91 17.42 -9.40
N ARG A 169 5.92 17.72 -10.70
CA ARG A 169 6.81 18.72 -11.27
C ARG A 169 6.19 20.10 -11.05
N ASN A 170 6.93 20.98 -10.40
CA ASN A 170 6.59 22.37 -10.19
C ASN A 170 7.00 23.21 -11.41
N GLU A 171 6.50 24.44 -11.50
CA GLU A 171 6.78 25.37 -12.61
C GLU A 171 8.27 25.72 -12.73
N ASP A 172 9.00 25.70 -11.61
CA ASP A 172 10.45 25.91 -11.52
C ASP A 172 11.27 24.67 -11.93
N SER A 173 10.64 23.65 -12.52
CA SER A 173 11.22 22.35 -12.84
C SER A 173 11.75 21.55 -11.65
N THR A 174 11.47 21.97 -10.41
CA THR A 174 11.72 21.15 -9.23
C THR A 174 10.68 20.04 -9.12
N VAL A 175 11.05 18.94 -8.48
CA VAL A 175 10.15 17.82 -8.23
C VAL A 175 9.94 17.70 -6.73
N SER A 176 8.69 17.86 -6.28
CA SER A 176 8.33 17.75 -4.87
C SER A 176 7.55 16.46 -4.60
N LEU A 177 7.79 15.87 -3.42
CA LEU A 177 6.95 14.79 -2.90
C LEU A 177 5.58 15.39 -2.54
N ILE A 178 4.51 14.78 -3.05
CA ILE A 178 3.15 15.24 -2.81
C ILE A 178 2.25 14.08 -2.38
N ASN A 179 1.10 14.42 -1.80
CA ASN A 179 0.02 13.50 -1.50
C ASN A 179 -1.22 13.94 -2.30
N PRO A 180 -1.30 13.60 -3.61
CA PRO A 180 -2.33 14.12 -4.50
C PRO A 180 -3.71 13.65 -4.06
N THR A 181 -4.72 14.50 -4.22
CA THR A 181 -6.12 14.05 -4.17
C THR A 181 -6.52 13.40 -5.49
N LEU A 182 -7.63 12.64 -5.50
CA LEU A 182 -8.21 12.14 -6.75
C LEU A 182 -8.50 13.27 -7.74
N LEU A 183 -9.00 14.41 -7.24
CA LEU A 183 -9.36 15.56 -8.05
C LEU A 183 -8.13 16.22 -8.69
N ASP A 184 -6.99 16.26 -8.00
CA ASP A 184 -5.77 16.86 -8.56
C ASP A 184 -5.27 16.08 -9.77
N LEU A 185 -5.46 14.75 -9.77
CA LEU A 185 -5.15 13.91 -10.92
C LEU A 185 -6.16 14.10 -12.06
N PHE A 186 -7.46 14.06 -11.78
CA PHE A 186 -8.49 14.24 -12.82
C PHE A 186 -8.48 15.63 -13.45
N ALA A 187 -8.14 16.66 -12.67
CA ALA A 187 -7.97 18.01 -13.17
C ALA A 187 -6.64 18.21 -13.92
N ALA A 188 -5.73 17.23 -13.90
CA ALA A 188 -4.43 17.25 -14.56
C ALA A 188 -3.63 18.54 -14.30
N LYS A 189 -3.69 19.01 -13.04
CA LYS A 189 -3.12 20.30 -12.62
C LYS A 189 -1.59 20.33 -12.77
N SER A 190 -0.92 19.21 -12.54
CA SER A 190 0.53 19.08 -12.62
C SER A 190 0.96 17.75 -13.24
N GLU A 191 2.16 17.73 -13.83
CA GLU A 191 2.79 16.51 -14.29
C GLU A 191 3.19 15.67 -13.07
N THR A 192 2.56 14.51 -12.91
CA THR A 192 2.71 13.64 -11.74
C THR A 192 3.42 12.35 -12.10
N LEU A 193 4.53 12.08 -11.43
CA LEU A 193 5.27 10.82 -11.52
C LEU A 193 5.03 9.98 -10.26
N VAL A 194 4.41 8.82 -10.44
CA VAL A 194 4.28 7.80 -9.41
C VAL A 194 5.51 6.90 -9.46
N VAL A 195 6.22 6.80 -8.35
CA VAL A 195 7.31 5.83 -8.20
C VAL A 195 6.82 4.72 -7.30
N VAL A 196 6.87 3.50 -7.80
CA VAL A 196 6.53 2.29 -7.07
C VAL A 196 7.80 1.47 -6.87
N HIS A 197 8.07 1.09 -5.63
CA HIS A 197 9.15 0.17 -5.29
C HIS A 197 8.57 -1.12 -4.73
N VAL A 198 8.92 -2.25 -5.31
CA VAL A 198 8.41 -3.57 -4.94
C VAL A 198 9.53 -4.40 -4.33
N LYS A 199 9.27 -5.00 -3.16
CA LYS A 199 10.17 -5.95 -2.52
C LYS A 199 9.41 -7.23 -2.17
N GLN A 200 9.89 -8.38 -2.65
CA GLN A 200 9.25 -9.66 -2.44
C GLN A 200 9.66 -10.28 -1.09
N HIS A 201 8.68 -10.86 -0.42
CA HIS A 201 8.84 -11.62 0.82
C HIS A 201 8.07 -12.94 0.76
N LEU A 202 8.59 -13.98 1.41
CA LEU A 202 7.86 -15.22 1.61
C LEU A 202 6.85 -15.06 2.75
N ILE A 203 5.63 -15.58 2.57
CA ILE A 203 4.56 -15.50 3.57
C ILE A 203 4.93 -16.16 4.91
N LYS A 204 5.94 -17.06 4.92
CA LYS A 204 6.45 -17.66 6.17
C LYS A 204 6.82 -16.60 7.22
N LYS A 205 7.19 -15.38 6.78
CA LYS A 205 7.46 -14.24 7.65
C LYS A 205 6.21 -13.63 8.31
N LEU A 206 5.00 -13.92 7.83
CA LEU A 206 3.76 -13.48 8.47
C LEU A 206 3.24 -14.41 9.56
N LYS A 207 3.73 -15.66 9.62
CA LYS A 207 3.29 -16.66 10.61
C LYS A 207 3.88 -16.44 12.02
N TYR A 208 4.33 -15.21 12.30
CA TYR A 208 4.87 -14.84 13.60
C TYR A 208 3.77 -14.62 14.63
N LYS A 209 4.06 -14.96 15.89
CA LYS A 209 3.27 -14.50 17.03
C LYS A 209 3.28 -12.97 17.07
N ARG A 210 2.19 -12.36 17.57
CA ARG A 210 1.95 -10.90 17.56
C ARG A 210 3.19 -10.04 17.91
N PRO A 211 3.96 -10.31 18.98
CA PRO A 211 5.13 -9.47 19.30
C PRO A 211 6.27 -9.55 18.27
N ARG A 212 6.45 -10.71 17.62
CA ARG A 212 7.45 -10.89 16.57
C ARG A 212 6.98 -10.26 15.25
N LEU A 213 5.68 -10.30 14.99
CA LEU A 213 5.07 -9.64 13.83
C LEU A 213 5.20 -8.11 13.94
N GLU A 214 4.96 -7.55 15.14
CA GLU A 214 5.13 -6.12 15.43
C GLU A 214 6.55 -5.65 15.11
N ARG A 215 7.58 -6.31 15.65
CA ARG A 215 8.99 -5.96 15.39
C ARG A 215 9.38 -6.11 13.91
N TRP A 216 8.88 -7.15 13.26
CA TRP A 216 9.13 -7.35 11.83
C TRP A 216 8.48 -6.23 11.01
N LEU A 217 7.25 -5.86 11.33
CA LEU A 217 6.51 -4.80 10.65
C LEU A 217 7.17 -3.44 10.84
N GLU A 218 7.62 -3.14 12.06
CA GLU A 218 8.39 -1.93 12.38
C GLU A 218 9.66 -1.84 11.53
N LYS A 219 10.44 -2.93 11.45
CA LYS A 219 11.63 -2.99 10.60
C LYS A 219 11.29 -2.76 9.12
N VAL A 220 10.22 -3.38 8.63
CA VAL A 220 9.76 -3.18 7.24
C VAL A 220 9.40 -1.72 6.99
N TRP A 221 8.75 -1.03 7.95
CA TRP A 221 8.41 0.38 7.82
C TRP A 221 9.62 1.31 7.84
N LEU A 222 10.63 1.00 8.67
CA LEU A 222 11.90 1.73 8.64
C LEU A 222 12.61 1.58 7.28
N GLU A 223 12.62 0.37 6.72
CA GLU A 223 13.15 0.12 5.37
C GLU A 223 12.35 0.90 4.31
N LYS A 224 11.02 0.94 4.42
CA LYS A 224 10.18 1.73 3.50
C LYS A 224 10.49 3.22 3.58
N ASP A 225 10.56 3.78 4.79
CA ASP A 225 10.81 5.21 4.99
C ASP A 225 12.16 5.62 4.38
N ALA A 226 13.19 4.77 4.53
CA ALA A 226 14.48 4.95 3.86
C ALA A 226 14.38 4.90 2.33
N VAL A 227 13.54 4.02 1.76
CA VAL A 227 13.29 3.98 0.31
C VAL A 227 12.57 5.24 -0.18
N VAL A 228 11.62 5.77 0.60
CA VAL A 228 10.96 7.04 0.29
C VAL A 228 11.99 8.17 0.28
N GLN A 229 12.82 8.26 1.33
CA GLN A 229 13.90 9.26 1.42
C GLN A 229 14.87 9.14 0.24
N ALA A 230 15.35 7.94 -0.08
CA ALA A 230 16.24 7.72 -1.22
C ALA A 230 15.57 8.09 -2.56
N SER A 231 14.25 7.89 -2.68
CA SER A 231 13.48 8.30 -3.86
C SER A 231 13.34 9.82 -3.98
N VAL A 232 13.28 10.53 -2.85
CA VAL A 232 13.34 12.00 -2.79
C VAL A 232 14.74 12.48 -3.18
N ASP A 233 15.79 11.88 -2.63
CA ASP A 233 17.19 12.28 -2.86
C ASP A 233 17.63 12.01 -4.31
N SER A 234 17.27 10.84 -4.86
CA SER A 234 17.58 10.45 -6.25
C SER A 234 16.82 11.26 -7.31
N LYS A 235 15.84 12.07 -6.91
CA LYS A 235 15.13 12.99 -7.83
C LYS A 235 15.83 14.32 -8.01
N LEU A 236 16.89 14.60 -7.24
CA LEU A 236 17.84 15.68 -7.55
C LEU A 236 18.68 15.40 -8.81
N THR A 237 18.55 14.23 -9.44
CA THR A 237 19.41 13.79 -10.56
C THR A 237 18.68 13.27 -11.80
N LEU A 238 17.36 13.43 -11.93
CA LEU A 238 16.66 13.00 -13.16
C LEU A 238 16.95 13.98 -14.31
N PRO A 239 17.40 13.50 -15.49
CA PRO A 239 17.60 14.36 -16.65
C PRO A 239 16.25 14.86 -17.17
N GLY A 240 16.25 16.13 -17.61
CA GLY A 240 15.09 16.83 -18.16
C GLY A 240 14.64 16.35 -19.53
#